data_AF-A0AAU8GB20-F1
#
_entry.id   AF-A0AAU8GB20-F1
#
_cell.length_a   1.000
_cell.length_b   1.000
_cell.length_c   1.000
_cell.angle_alpha   90.00
_cell.angle_beta   90.00
_cell.angle_gamma   90.00
#
_symmetry.space_group_name_H-M   'P 1'
#
loop_
_entity.id
_entity.type
_entity.pdbx_description
1 polymer ?
#
loop_
_entity_poly.entity_id
_entity_poly.type
_entity_poly.pdbx_seq_one_letter_code
_entity_poly.pdbx_strand_id
1 'polypeptide(L)'
;MDFILAILMVIIGAGIPAYWLIYWASGRLPRGFRTVVNGGYIVFHILAELVAAGLCLAAGAVILFHGFPQAGALVFLASGALIYAGVNSLGWSTLNDRRMVIIFLLVSLIAVSAAFYAQSGWQQFG
;
A
#
# COMPACT_ATOMS: atom_id res chain seq x y z
N MET A 1 11.67 -6.64 15.51
CA MET A 1 10.64 -6.84 14.45
C MET A 1 10.30 -5.51 13.78
N ASP A 2 10.30 -4.44 14.56
CA ASP A 2 9.96 -3.06 14.24
C ASP A 2 10.79 -2.51 13.07
N PHE A 3 12.11 -2.73 13.09
CA PHE A 3 13.00 -2.30 12.01
C PHE A 3 12.68 -2.98 10.67
N ILE A 4 12.35 -4.27 10.68
CA ILE A 4 11.95 -5.01 9.47
C ILE A 4 10.63 -4.45 8.95
N LEU A 5 9.66 -4.23 9.84
CA LEU A 5 8.39 -3.61 9.48
C LEU A 5 8.57 -2.22 8.88
N ALA A 6 9.45 -1.40 9.46
CA ALA A 6 9.75 -0.08 8.94
C ALA A 6 10.29 -0.13 7.51
N ILE A 7 11.25 -1.04 7.25
CA ILE A 7 11.79 -1.26 5.90
C ILE A 7 10.68 -1.69 4.94
N LEU A 8 9.84 -2.66 5.34
CA LEU A 8 8.74 -3.13 4.50
C LEU A 8 7.76 -2.01 4.15
N MET A 9 7.38 -1.18 5.14
CA MET A 9 6.50 -0.03 4.95
C MET A 9 7.11 0.99 3.99
N VAL A 10 8.40 1.30 4.12
CA VAL A 10 9.08 2.22 3.20
C VAL A 10 9.16 1.63 1.78
N ILE A 11 9.50 0.35 1.63
CA ILE A 11 9.58 -0.32 0.32
C ILE A 11 8.22 -0.32 -0.36
N ILE A 12 7.14 -0.69 0.34
CA ILE A 12 5.78 -0.69 -0.22
C ILE A 12 5.37 0.73 -0.59
N GLY A 13 5.60 1.70 0.32
CA GLY A 13 5.27 3.09 0.11
C GLY A 13 6.02 3.73 -1.07
N ALA A 14 7.27 3.36 -1.34
CA ALA A 14 8.01 3.80 -2.51
C ALA A 14 7.66 3.02 -3.78
N GLY A 15 7.30 1.73 -3.64
CA GLY A 15 7.01 0.83 -4.75
C GLY A 15 5.73 1.21 -5.50
N ILE A 16 4.68 1.61 -4.79
CA ILE A 16 3.40 2.03 -5.40
C ILE A 16 3.56 3.21 -6.38
N PRO A 17 4.13 4.37 -6.00
CA PRO A 17 4.33 5.47 -6.93
C PRO A 17 5.31 5.11 -8.05
N ALA A 18 6.36 4.34 -7.76
CA ALA A 18 7.28 3.85 -8.79
C ALA A 18 6.57 2.99 -9.84
N TYR A 19 5.68 2.09 -9.42
CA TYR A 19 4.86 1.28 -10.32
C TYR A 19 4.01 2.17 -11.24
N TRP A 20 3.28 3.15 -10.69
CA TRP A 20 2.44 4.03 -11.51
C TRP A 20 3.23 4.90 -12.48
N LEU A 21 4.40 5.38 -12.07
CA LEU A 21 5.29 6.13 -12.95
C LEU A 21 5.75 5.28 -14.14
N ILE A 22 6.17 4.03 -13.89
CA ILE A 22 6.56 3.08 -14.95
C ILE A 22 5.36 2.72 -15.83
N TYR A 23 4.20 2.47 -15.22
CA TYR A 23 2.97 2.13 -15.92
C TYR A 23 2.52 3.25 -16.85
N TRP A 24 2.62 4.50 -16.40
CA TRP A 24 2.33 5.67 -17.21
C TRP A 24 3.38 5.87 -18.32
N ALA A 25 4.67 5.83 -18.00
CA ALA A 25 5.77 6.02 -18.95
C ALA A 25 5.78 4.95 -20.06
N SER A 26 5.28 3.75 -19.78
CA SER A 26 5.12 2.67 -20.78
C SER A 26 3.92 2.86 -21.72
N GLY A 27 3.19 3.97 -21.63
CA GLY A 27 2.08 4.30 -22.53
C GLY A 27 0.79 3.53 -22.25
N ARG A 28 0.69 2.83 -21.12
CA ARG A 28 -0.48 2.01 -20.75
C ARG A 28 -1.68 2.83 -20.28
N LEU A 29 -1.54 4.15 -20.18
CA LEU A 29 -2.61 5.11 -19.90
C LEU A 29 -2.89 5.97 -21.14
N PRO A 30 -3.68 5.49 -22.12
CA PRO A 30 -3.87 6.15 -23.42
C PRO A 30 -4.52 7.54 -23.32
N ARG A 31 -5.23 7.83 -22.22
CA ARG A 31 -5.78 9.17 -21.92
C ARG A 31 -5.21 9.74 -20.62
N GLY A 32 -4.02 9.28 -20.21
CA GLY A 32 -3.43 9.60 -18.90
C GLY A 32 -4.38 9.26 -17.75
N PHE A 33 -4.52 10.16 -16.79
CA PHE A 33 -5.42 10.01 -15.63
C PHE A 33 -6.92 9.94 -16.01
N ARG A 34 -7.31 10.37 -17.21
CA ARG A 34 -8.70 10.26 -17.70
C ARG A 34 -9.02 8.89 -18.32
N THR A 35 -8.08 7.94 -18.28
CA THR A 35 -8.32 6.59 -18.77
C THR A 35 -9.42 5.93 -17.94
N VAL A 36 -10.41 5.33 -18.60
CA VAL A 36 -11.51 4.60 -17.97
C VAL A 36 -11.22 3.12 -18.05
N VAL A 37 -11.34 2.43 -16.92
CA VAL A 37 -11.05 1.02 -16.75
C VAL A 37 -12.19 0.40 -15.94
N ASN A 38 -12.78 -0.69 -16.43
CA ASN A 38 -13.92 -1.36 -15.78
C ASN A 38 -15.08 -0.39 -15.42
N GLY A 39 -15.33 0.61 -16.27
CA GLY A 39 -16.41 1.59 -16.08
C GLY A 39 -16.09 2.76 -15.14
N GLY A 40 -14.91 2.80 -14.51
CA GLY A 40 -14.47 3.88 -13.62
C GLY A 40 -13.22 4.61 -14.10
N TYR A 41 -13.03 5.86 -13.66
CA TYR A 41 -11.79 6.60 -13.94
C TYR A 41 -10.63 6.06 -13.10
N ILE A 42 -9.52 5.73 -13.76
CA ILE A 42 -8.33 5.18 -13.11
C ILE A 42 -7.70 6.15 -12.10
N VAL A 43 -7.91 7.46 -12.24
CA VAL A 43 -7.34 8.48 -11.33
C VAL A 43 -7.73 8.26 -9.87
N PHE A 44 -8.97 7.83 -9.59
CA PHE A 44 -9.42 7.61 -8.22
C PHE A 44 -8.75 6.38 -7.60
N HIS A 45 -8.49 5.35 -8.42
CA HIS A 45 -7.75 4.18 -8.01
C HIS A 45 -6.29 4.54 -7.70
N ILE A 46 -5.62 5.28 -8.61
CA ILE A 46 -4.27 5.78 -8.40
C ILE A 46 -4.19 6.64 -7.13
N LEU A 47 -5.16 7.53 -6.92
CA LEU A 47 -5.21 8.39 -5.73
C LEU A 47 -5.29 7.57 -4.44
N ALA A 48 -6.17 6.56 -4.39
CA ALA A 48 -6.30 5.69 -3.22
C ALA A 48 -5.00 4.94 -2.92
N GLU A 49 -4.33 4.42 -3.96
CA GLU A 49 -3.04 3.74 -3.80
C GLU A 49 -1.93 4.72 -3.35
N LEU A 50 -1.92 5.96 -3.86
CA LEU A 50 -0.97 6.99 -3.43
C LEU A 50 -1.18 7.43 -1.97
N VAL A 51 -2.44 7.48 -1.50
CA VAL A 51 -2.73 7.73 -0.08
C VAL A 51 -2.20 6.58 0.77
N ALA A 52 -2.44 5.32 0.39
CA ALA A 52 -1.88 4.16 1.08
C ALA A 52 -0.34 4.22 1.10
N ALA A 53 0.28 4.58 -0.02
CA ALA A 53 1.72 4.74 -0.14
C ALA A 53 2.28 5.80 0.82
N GLY A 54 1.64 6.97 0.88
CA GLY A 54 2.01 8.05 1.80
C GLY A 54 1.92 7.63 3.26
N LEU A 55 0.85 6.91 3.64
CA LEU A 55 0.68 6.36 4.98
C LEU A 55 1.77 5.35 5.33
N CYS A 56 2.17 4.48 4.39
CA CYS A 56 3.25 3.53 4.60
C CYS A 56 4.61 4.22 4.80
N LEU A 57 4.93 5.22 3.97
CA LEU A 57 6.15 6.01 4.13
C LEU A 57 6.18 6.72 5.48
N ALA A 58 5.08 7.33 5.88
CA ALA A 58 4.95 7.99 7.18
C ALA A 58 5.09 6.99 8.33
N ALA A 59 4.43 5.83 8.28
CA ALA A 59 4.55 4.78 9.28
C ALA A 59 5.99 4.30 9.41
N GLY A 60 6.65 3.98 8.29
CA GLY A 60 8.05 3.55 8.27
C GLY A 60 8.99 4.60 8.86
N ALA A 61 8.81 5.88 8.50
CA ALA A 61 9.61 6.97 9.04
C ALA A 61 9.41 7.13 10.56
N VAL A 62 8.17 7.11 11.05
CA VAL A 62 7.90 7.24 12.49
C VAL A 62 8.50 6.06 13.26
N ILE A 63 8.42 4.83 12.75
CA ILE A 63 9.09 3.69 13.40
C ILE A 63 10.61 3.91 13.48
N LEU A 64 11.25 4.40 12.41
CA LEU A 64 12.70 4.61 12.37
C LEU A 64 13.18 5.71 13.32
N PHE A 65 12.44 6.82 13.43
CA PHE A 65 12.87 7.99 14.20
C PHE A 65 12.32 8.07 15.63
N HIS A 66 11.16 7.46 15.87
CA HIS A 66 10.45 7.57 17.15
C HIS A 66 10.13 6.22 17.80
N GLY A 67 10.22 5.12 17.05
CA GLY A 67 9.89 3.77 17.53
C GLY A 67 8.46 3.35 17.22
N PHE A 68 8.19 2.06 17.43
CA PHE A 68 6.89 1.46 17.11
C PHE A 68 5.71 1.95 17.97
N PRO A 69 5.83 2.18 19.30
CA PRO A 69 4.70 2.61 20.12
C PRO A 69 4.02 3.89 19.60
N GLN A 70 4.79 4.82 19.04
CA GLN A 70 4.32 6.07 18.47
C GLN A 70 3.76 5.89 17.05
N ALA A 71 4.18 4.83 16.35
CA ALA A 71 3.75 4.52 15.00
C ALA A 71 2.53 3.58 14.94
N GLY A 72 2.17 2.89 16.03
CA GLY A 72 1.18 1.80 16.02
C GLY A 72 -0.15 2.15 15.35
N ALA A 73 -0.74 3.30 15.69
CA ALA A 73 -1.97 3.79 15.06
C ALA A 73 -1.81 4.02 13.54
N LEU A 74 -0.66 4.59 13.15
CA LEU A 74 -0.35 4.90 11.77
C LEU A 74 -0.07 3.63 10.95
N VAL A 75 0.61 2.64 11.54
CA VAL A 75 0.79 1.30 10.96
C VAL A 75 -0.56 0.62 10.74
N PHE A 76 -1.47 0.69 11.72
CA PHE A 76 -2.79 0.11 11.59
C PHE A 76 -3.59 0.76 10.45
N LEU A 77 -3.57 2.10 10.38
CA LEU A 77 -4.22 2.86 9.32
C LEU A 77 -3.62 2.57 7.94
N ALA A 78 -2.29 2.59 7.82
CA ALA A 78 -1.55 2.26 6.59
C ALA A 78 -1.89 0.85 6.11
N SER A 79 -1.95 -0.11 7.04
CA SER A 79 -2.30 -1.50 6.75
C SER A 79 -3.74 -1.64 6.24
N GLY A 80 -4.70 -0.93 6.86
CA GLY A 80 -6.08 -0.90 6.37
C GLY A 80 -6.19 -0.31 4.96
N ALA A 81 -5.48 0.79 4.70
CA ALA A 81 -5.43 1.40 3.37
C ALA A 81 -4.78 0.46 2.34
N LEU A 82 -3.71 -0.26 2.70
CA LEU A 82 -3.07 -1.25 1.84
C LEU A 82 -3.96 -2.46 1.54
N ILE A 83 -4.72 -2.95 2.52
CA ILE A 83 -5.68 -4.04 2.30
C ILE A 83 -6.77 -3.60 1.31
N TYR A 84 -7.33 -2.41 1.51
CA TYR A 84 -8.31 -1.85 0.59
C TYR A 84 -7.73 -1.69 -0.83
N ALA A 85 -6.53 -1.09 -0.96
CA ALA A 85 -5.83 -0.95 -2.22
C ALA A 85 -5.59 -2.33 -2.87
N GLY A 86 -5.03 -3.27 -2.11
CA GLY A 86 -4.72 -4.64 -2.57
C GLY A 86 -5.94 -5.36 -3.12
N VAL A 87 -7.09 -5.32 -2.45
CA VAL A 87 -8.33 -5.93 -2.95
C VAL A 87 -8.78 -5.31 -4.27
N ASN A 88 -8.77 -3.98 -4.36
CA ASN A 88 -9.14 -3.29 -5.60
C ASN A 88 -8.18 -3.63 -6.75
N SER A 89 -6.87 -3.68 -6.47
CA SER A 89 -5.82 -3.95 -7.45
C SER A 89 -5.77 -5.43 -7.85
N LEU A 90 -6.20 -6.35 -6.99
CA LEU A 90 -6.41 -7.77 -7.32
C LEU A 90 -7.54 -7.96 -8.33
N GLY A 91 -8.66 -7.28 -8.13
CA GLY A 91 -9.77 -7.30 -9.09
C GLY A 91 -9.35 -6.79 -10.47
N TRP A 92 -8.50 -5.77 -10.52
CA TRP A 92 -7.96 -5.27 -11.79
C TRP A 92 -6.91 -6.20 -12.42
N SER A 93 -5.92 -6.65 -11.63
CA SER A 93 -4.78 -7.43 -12.12
C SER A 93 -5.15 -8.83 -12.59
N THR A 94 -6.16 -9.48 -11.98
CA THR A 94 -6.66 -10.78 -12.45
C THR A 94 -7.16 -10.74 -13.90
N LEU A 95 -7.66 -9.59 -14.36
CA LEU A 95 -8.18 -9.38 -15.71
C LEU A 95 -7.13 -8.82 -16.68
N ASN A 96 -6.13 -8.08 -16.21
CA ASN A 96 -5.22 -7.31 -17.06
C ASN A 96 -3.75 -7.76 -17.00
N ASP A 97 -3.26 -8.18 -15.83
CA ASP A 97 -1.88 -8.65 -15.65
C ASP A 97 -1.78 -9.62 -14.47
N ARG A 98 -1.82 -10.92 -14.77
CA ARG A 98 -1.76 -11.99 -13.76
C ARG A 98 -0.46 -11.99 -12.95
N ARG A 99 0.62 -11.40 -13.44
CA ARG A 99 1.89 -11.35 -12.71
C ARG A 99 1.78 -10.43 -11.48
N MET A 100 0.98 -9.37 -11.60
CA MET A 100 0.74 -8.42 -10.52
C MET A 100 -0.12 -9.00 -9.39
N VAL A 101 -0.90 -10.04 -9.66
CA VAL A 101 -1.74 -10.73 -8.66
C VAL A 101 -0.89 -11.23 -7.48
N ILE A 102 0.25 -11.87 -7.77
CA ILE A 102 1.14 -12.40 -6.73
C ILE A 102 1.71 -11.27 -5.87
N ILE A 103 2.08 -10.15 -6.49
CA ILE A 103 2.63 -8.98 -5.79
C ILE A 103 1.56 -8.39 -4.86
N PHE A 104 0.33 -8.18 -5.34
CA PHE A 104 -0.75 -7.65 -4.51
C PHE A 104 -1.19 -8.61 -3.40
N LEU A 105 -1.14 -9.93 -3.62
CA LEU A 105 -1.36 -10.92 -2.57
C LEU A 105 -0.30 -10.83 -1.47
N LEU A 106 0.99 -10.71 -1.84
CA LEU A 106 2.09 -10.56 -0.89
C LEU A 106 1.96 -9.25 -0.09
N VAL A 107 1.68 -8.13 -0.75
CA VAL A 107 1.47 -6.84 -0.08
C VAL A 107 0.28 -6.91 0.86
N SER A 108 -0.82 -7.55 0.45
CA SER A 108 -2.01 -7.72 1.30
C SER A 108 -1.72 -8.59 2.52
N LEU A 109 -0.93 -9.66 2.36
CA LEU A 109 -0.51 -10.52 3.47
C LEU A 109 0.35 -9.74 4.48
N ILE A 110 1.33 -8.98 3.98
CA ILE A 110 2.18 -8.12 4.83
C ILE A 110 1.31 -7.09 5.56
N ALA A 111 0.35 -6.47 4.89
CA ALA A 111 -0.54 -5.50 5.49
C ALA A 111 -1.42 -6.12 6.59
N VAL A 112 -1.97 -7.31 6.37
CA VAL A 112 -2.74 -8.04 7.39
C VAL A 112 -1.85 -8.37 8.60
N SER A 113 -0.65 -8.89 8.39
CA SER A 113 0.30 -9.17 9.48
C SER A 113 0.69 -7.91 10.24
N ALA A 114 0.91 -6.79 9.55
CA ALA A 114 1.24 -5.51 10.15
C ALA A 114 0.06 -4.94 10.98
N ALA A 115 -1.18 -5.10 10.51
CA ALA A 115 -2.38 -4.71 11.26
C ALA A 115 -2.51 -5.50 12.57
N PHE A 116 -2.35 -6.83 12.53
CA PHE A 116 -2.38 -7.67 13.73
C PHE A 116 -1.26 -7.32 14.71
N TYR A 117 -0.07 -7.01 14.19
CA TYR A 117 1.05 -6.60 15.03
C TYR A 117 0.80 -5.23 15.69
N ALA A 118 0.26 -4.26 14.96
CA ALA A 118 -0.14 -2.97 15.52
C ALA A 118 -1.22 -3.10 16.58
N GLN A 119 -2.22 -3.97 16.36
CA GLN A 119 -3.29 -4.22 17.33
C GLN A 119 -2.78 -4.88 18.61
N SER A 120 -1.92 -5.91 18.49
CA SER A 120 -1.38 -6.61 19.67
C SER A 120 -0.39 -5.75 20.45
N GLY A 121 0.42 -4.92 19.77
CA GLY A 121 1.27 -3.93 20.42
C GLY A 121 0.47 -2.91 21.23
N TRP A 122 -0.70 -2.48 20.74
CA TRP A 122 -1.56 -1.57 21.48
C TRP A 122 -2.11 -2.15 22.78
N GLN A 123 -2.45 -3.44 22.80
CA GLN A 123 -2.97 -4.12 24.00
C GLN A 123 -1.94 -4.25 25.13
N GLN A 124 -0.64 -4.07 24.85
CA GLN A 124 0.43 -4.16 25.84
C GLN A 124 0.73 -2.84 26.56
N PHE A 125 0.27 -1.71 26.02
CA PHE A 125 0.49 -0.36 26.57
C PHE A 125 -0.81 0.34 27.00
N GLY A 126 -1.96 -0.33 26.85
CA GLY A 126 -3.28 0.15 27.26
C GLY A 126 -3.69 -0.32 28.65
#